data_AF-A0A494V909-F1
#
_entry.id   AF-A0A494V909-F1
#
_cell.length_a   1.000
_cell.length_b   1.000
_cell.length_c   1.000
_cell.angle_alpha   90.00
_cell.angle_beta   90.00
_cell.angle_gamma   90.00
#
_symmetry.space_group_name_H-M   'P 1'
#
loop_
_entity.id
_entity.type
_entity.pdbx_description
1 polymer ?
#
loop_
_entity_poly.entity_id
_entity_poly.type
_entity_poly.pdbx_seq_one_letter_code
_entity_poly.pdbx_strand_id
1 'polypeptide(L)' 'MTQNPPEEARGAVGPDARLDRLEAQVATLAEAVRVLARGLEDVPSKDVPPEETARCARLAHELLLAQHL' A
#
# COMPACT_ATOMS: atom_id res chain seq x y z
N MET A 1 -19.22 -10.30 -44.88
CA MET A 1 -19.64 -9.30 -43.87
C MET A 1 -20.44 -10.07 -42.84
N THR A 2 -20.10 -10.21 -41.56
CA THR A 2 -19.24 -9.46 -40.63
C THR A 2 -18.86 -10.46 -39.53
N GLN A 3 -17.58 -10.78 -39.36
CA GLN A 3 -17.10 -11.39 -38.11
C GLN A 3 -16.56 -10.24 -37.26
N ASN A 4 -17.30 -9.85 -36.23
CA ASN A 4 -16.73 -9.09 -35.12
C ASN A 4 -16.01 -10.10 -34.19
N PRO A 5 -14.73 -9.91 -33.88
CA PRO A 5 -14.07 -10.72 -32.85
C PRO A 5 -14.68 -10.42 -31.47
N PRO A 6 -14.60 -11.38 -30.52
CA PRO A 6 -15.32 -11.32 -29.26
C PRO A 6 -14.81 -10.14 -28.43
N GLU A 7 -15.73 -9.30 -27.96
CA GLU A 7 -15.49 -8.22 -27.00
C GLU A 7 -15.08 -8.74 -25.60
N GLU A 8 -14.89 -10.05 -25.44
CA GLU A 8 -14.56 -10.70 -24.15
C GLU A 8 -13.14 -10.38 -23.65
N ALA A 9 -12.26 -9.85 -24.51
CA ALA A 9 -10.89 -9.47 -24.14
C ALA A 9 -10.76 -8.06 -23.53
N ARG A 10 -11.85 -7.39 -23.14
CA ARG A 10 -11.82 -5.97 -22.71
C ARG A 10 -11.88 -5.69 -21.20
N GLY A 11 -11.92 -6.68 -20.31
CA GLY A 11 -12.05 -6.33 -18.88
C GLY A 11 -11.65 -7.35 -17.83
N ALA A 12 -11.32 -8.59 -18.18
CA ALA A 12 -10.94 -9.58 -17.19
C ALA A 12 -9.44 -9.51 -16.91
N VAL A 13 -9.04 -8.67 -15.95
CA VAL A 13 -7.75 -8.86 -15.27
C VAL A 13 -7.79 -10.28 -14.70
N GLY A 14 -6.96 -11.17 -15.26
CA GLY A 14 -6.91 -12.57 -14.87
C GLY A 14 -6.67 -12.73 -13.36
N PRO A 15 -7.03 -13.88 -12.78
CA PRO A 15 -6.86 -14.14 -11.36
C PRO A 15 -5.43 -13.86 -10.88
N ASP A 16 -4.42 -14.18 -11.70
CA ASP A 16 -3.01 -13.95 -11.40
C ASP A 16 -2.69 -12.44 -11.27
N ALA A 17 -3.14 -11.63 -12.22
CA ALA A 17 -2.92 -10.17 -12.15
C ALA A 17 -3.69 -9.50 -11.00
N ARG A 18 -4.78 -10.10 -10.52
CA ARG A 18 -5.47 -9.67 -9.29
C ARG A 18 -4.67 -10.06 -8.04
N LEU A 19 -4.07 -11.25 -8.02
CA LEU A 19 -3.21 -11.71 -6.94
C LEU A 19 -1.94 -10.87 -6.85
N ASP A 20 -1.26 -10.61 -7.97
CA ASP A 20 -0.06 -9.76 -8.02
C ASP A 20 -0.34 -8.35 -7.44
N ARG A 21 -1.50 -7.78 -7.79
CA ARG A 21 -1.92 -6.49 -7.23
C ARG A 21 -2.14 -6.57 -5.72
N LEU A 22 -2.82 -7.61 -5.24
CA LEU A 22 -3.06 -7.81 -3.81
C LEU A 22 -1.76 -8.01 -3.04
N GLU A 23 -0.81 -8.78 -3.58
CA GLU A 23 0.50 -8.98 -2.97
C GLU A 23 1.28 -7.67 -2.86
N ALA A 24 1.28 -6.86 -3.91
CA ALA A 24 1.90 -5.54 -3.89
C ALA A 24 1.24 -4.58 -2.87
N GLN A 25 -0.08 -4.64 -2.73
CA GLN A 25 -0.84 -3.88 -1.74
C GLN A 25 -0.50 -4.31 -0.31
N VAL A 26 -0.47 -5.62 -0.04
CA VAL A 26 -0.13 -6.18 1.28
C VAL A 26 1.32 -5.86 1.66
N ALA A 27 2.27 -5.98 0.73
CA ALA A 27 3.66 -5.63 0.96
C ALA A 27 3.82 -4.16 1.36
N THR A 28 3.09 -3.27 0.69
CA THR A 28 3.11 -1.83 0.99
C THR A 28 2.46 -1.52 2.33
N LEU A 29 1.33 -2.16 2.65
CA LEU A 29 0.69 -2.02 3.95
C LEU A 29 1.62 -2.47 5.08
N ALA A 30 2.32 -3.60 4.89
CA ALA A 30 3.28 -4.10 5.88
C ALA A 30 4.46 -3.13 6.09
N GLU A 31 4.88 -2.39 5.07
CA GLU A 31 5.91 -1.37 5.19
C GLU A 31 5.39 -0.11 5.91
N ALA A 32 4.20 0.37 5.55
CA ALA A 32 3.56 1.49 6.22
C ALA A 32 3.37 1.23 7.73
N VAL A 33 2.95 0.01 8.10
CA VAL A 33 2.82 -0.41 9.51
C VAL A 33 4.17 -0.45 10.21
N ARG A 34 5.24 -0.92 9.56
CA ARG A 34 6.59 -0.91 10.14
C ARG A 34 7.11 0.50 10.38
N VAL A 35 6.87 1.42 9.45
CA VAL A 35 7.23 2.85 9.59
C VAL A 35 6.48 3.46 10.78
N LEU A 36 5.17 3.18 10.90
CA LEU A 36 4.36 3.65 12.03
C LEU A 36 4.86 3.06 13.36
N ALA A 37 5.06 1.75 13.42
CA ALA A 37 5.56 1.08 14.61
C ALA A 37 6.90 1.68 15.05
N ARG A 38 7.82 1.95 14.12
CA ARG A 38 9.11 2.58 14.42
C ARG A 38 8.97 4.00 14.98
N GLY A 39 8.00 4.78 14.52
CA GLY A 39 7.68 6.09 15.09
C GLY A 39 6.99 6.05 16.46
N LEU A 40 6.58 4.85 16.91
CA LEU A 40 5.90 4.58 18.18
C LEU A 40 6.74 3.72 19.14
N GLU A 41 7.82 3.09 18.67
CA GLU A 41 8.68 2.17 19.41
C GLU A 41 9.82 2.85 20.19
N ASP A 42 10.00 4.19 20.11
CA ASP A 42 10.90 4.88 21.04
C ASP A 42 10.33 4.81 22.46
N VAL A 43 10.88 3.84 23.18
CA VAL A 43 10.77 3.38 24.57
C VAL A 43 10.03 4.30 25.58
N PRO A 44 9.25 3.74 26.54
CA PRO A 44 8.33 4.45 27.46
C PRO A 44 8.93 5.46 28.46
N SER A 45 10.21 5.82 28.34
CA SER A 45 10.90 6.74 29.25
C SER A 45 11.39 8.03 28.59
N LYS A 46 11.19 8.20 27.28
CA LYS A 46 11.45 9.45 26.59
C LYS A 46 10.20 9.80 25.80
N ASP A 47 9.64 10.98 26.07
CA ASP A 47 8.66 11.55 25.16
C ASP A 47 9.26 11.52 23.76
N VAL A 48 8.71 10.67 22.89
CA VAL A 48 9.06 10.68 21.48
C VAL A 48 8.74 12.09 20.99
N PRO A 49 9.70 12.81 20.38
CA PRO A 49 9.44 14.13 19.87
C PRO A 49 8.23 14.05 18.94
N PRO A 50 7.18 14.86 19.13
CA PRO A 50 5.95 14.78 18.33
C PRO A 50 6.23 14.92 16.83
N GLU A 51 7.35 15.57 16.48
CA GLU A 51 7.88 15.70 15.13
C GLU A 51 8.29 14.37 14.49
N GLU A 52 8.88 13.46 15.25
CA GLU A 52 9.36 12.14 14.79
C GLU A 52 8.17 11.23 14.48
N THR A 53 7.20 11.16 15.41
CA THR A 53 5.94 10.44 15.21
C THR A 53 5.14 11.01 14.04
N ALA A 54 5.04 12.34 13.93
CA ALA A 54 4.36 12.98 12.81
C ALA A 54 5.06 12.71 11.48
N ARG A 55 6.40 12.63 11.46
CA ARG A 55 7.17 12.28 10.25
C ARG A 55 6.91 10.85 9.82
N CYS A 56 6.94 9.88 10.73
CA CYS A 56 6.62 8.49 10.43
C CYS A 56 5.18 8.34 9.95
N ALA A 57 4.21 9.04 10.56
CA ALA A 57 2.83 9.05 10.10
C ALA A 57 2.67 9.59 8.67
N ARG A 58 3.37 10.68 8.33
CA ARG A 58 3.38 11.22 6.95
C ARG A 58 3.97 10.22 5.97
N LEU A 59 5.12 9.62 6.29
CA LEU A 59 5.76 8.64 5.40
C LEU A 59 4.88 7.40 5.18
N ALA A 60 4.24 6.89 6.23
CA ALA A 60 3.29 5.80 6.09
C ALA A 60 2.09 6.18 5.21
N HIS A 61 1.58 7.41 5.35
CA HIS A 61 0.51 7.91 4.49
C HIS A 61 0.94 8.03 3.02
N GLU A 62 2.14 8.52 2.75
CA GLU A 62 2.70 8.60 1.39
C GLU A 62 2.86 7.21 0.74
N LEU A 63 3.30 6.21 1.51
CA LEU A 63 3.40 4.82 1.04
C LEU A 63 2.04 4.25 0.65
N LEU A 64 0.99 4.53 1.43
CA LEU A 64 -0.36 4.09 1.14
C LEU A 64 -0.92 4.77 -0.13
N LEU A 65 -0.76 6.09 -0.24
CA LEU A 65 -1.18 6.86 -1.42
C LEU A 65 -0.52 6.36 -2.71
N ALA A 66 0.76 6.00 -2.67
CA ALA A 66 1.49 5.48 -3.83
C ALA A 66 0.85 4.21 -4.42
N GLN A 67 0.16 3.40 -3.59
CA GLN A 67 -0.53 2.18 -3.99
C GLN A 67 -2.06 2.32 -4.08
N HIS A 68 -2.57 3.55 -3.98
CA HIS A 68 -4.01 3.84 -3.94
C HIS A 68 -4.74 3.10 -2.80
N LEU A 69 -4.06 2.96 -1.66
CA LEU A 69 -4.58 2.45 -0.39
C LEU A 69 -4.83 3.60 0.57
#